data_AF-A0A3R7W7U8-F1
#
_entry.id   AF-A0A3R7W7U8-F1
#
_cell.length_a   1.000
_cell.length_b   1.000
_cell.length_c   1.000
_cell.angle_alpha   90.00
_cell.angle_beta   90.00
_cell.angle_gamma   90.00
#
_symmetry.space_group_name_H-M   'P 1'
#
loop_
_entity.id
_entity.type
_entity.pdbx_description
1 polymer ?
#
loop_
_entity_poly.entity_id
_entity_poly.type
_entity_poly.pdbx_seq_one_letter_code
_entity_poly.pdbx_strand_id
1 'polypeptide(L)'
;MARQSTGRELSHAKKMEVIRCLHTLSTKGKLARGAILTTASEHEIHRTTVSRIWKAFQRNELLPSLKAGHAGRLPVYTPHLVASTVRELPQLLRSTICGEALDKVFLTLQAVMRLVLENNGGTHFRLPHLRKDALRRAKALMPNVSCSASLLG
;
A
#
# COMPACT_ATOMS: atom_id res chain seq x y z
N MET A 1 5.12 11.57 15.96
CA MET A 1 6.26 10.64 16.02
C MET A 1 6.82 10.47 14.61
N ALA A 2 7.95 11.11 14.30
CA ALA A 2 8.56 11.04 12.98
C ALA A 2 9.04 9.61 12.71
N ARG A 3 8.53 8.99 11.64
CA ARG A 3 8.94 7.65 11.21
C ARG A 3 10.41 7.69 10.80
N GLN A 4 11.26 7.01 11.56
CA GLN A 4 12.64 6.75 11.14
C GLN A 4 12.62 5.79 9.94
N SER A 5 13.26 6.18 8.85
CA SER A 5 13.39 5.37 7.64
C SER A 5 14.19 4.11 7.92
N THR A 6 13.59 2.95 7.75
CA THR A 6 14.28 1.65 7.72
C THR A 6 15.46 1.73 6.75
N GLY A 7 16.64 1.26 7.16
CA GLY A 7 17.98 1.48 6.54
C GLY A 7 18.23 0.99 5.11
N ARG A 8 17.26 1.13 4.19
CA ARG A 8 17.39 0.80 2.76
C ARG A 8 17.86 1.98 1.89
N GLU A 9 17.74 3.21 2.38
CA GLU A 9 18.04 4.41 1.59
C GLU A 9 19.08 5.29 2.28
N LEU A 10 20.08 5.70 1.51
CA LEU A 10 21.07 6.69 1.95
C LEU A 10 20.39 8.06 2.07
N SER A 11 20.50 8.66 3.25
CA SER A 11 20.06 10.02 3.52
C SER A 11 20.64 11.01 2.51
N HIS A 12 19.88 12.07 2.18
CA HIS A 12 20.37 13.17 1.33
C HIS A 12 21.68 13.75 1.86
N ALA A 13 21.79 13.95 3.19
CA ALA A 13 23.02 14.43 3.81
C ALA A 13 24.21 13.50 3.52
N LYS A 14 23.98 12.18 3.61
CA LYS A 14 25.02 11.18 3.33
C LYS A 14 25.43 11.16 1.85
N LYS A 15 24.47 11.36 0.93
CA LYS A 15 24.77 11.53 -0.51
C LYS A 15 25.60 12.79 -0.76
N MET A 16 25.30 13.90 -0.08
CA MET A 16 26.07 15.13 -0.19
C MET A 16 27.51 14.96 0.33
N GLU A 17 27.72 14.22 1.41
CA GLU A 17 29.07 13.87 1.90
C GLU A 17 29.90 13.14 0.85
N VAL A 18 29.32 12.10 0.22
CA VAL A 18 29.97 11.33 -0.84
C VAL A 18 30.33 12.22 -2.04
N ILE A 19 29.46 13.15 -2.42
CA ILE A 19 29.72 14.10 -3.51
C ILE A 19 30.89 15.02 -3.17
N ARG A 20 30.94 15.56 -1.95
CA ARG A 20 32.06 16.43 -1.52
C ARG A 20 33.40 15.69 -1.57
N CYS A 21 33.45 14.45 -1.06
CA CYS A 21 34.66 13.63 -1.09
C CYS A 21 35.11 13.32 -2.54
N LEU A 22 34.18 12.97 -3.42
CA LEU A 22 34.51 12.75 -4.83
C LEU A 22 34.92 14.03 -5.56
N HIS A 23 34.37 15.18 -5.16
CA HIS A 23 34.72 16.48 -5.74
C HIS A 23 36.15 16.89 -5.36
N THR A 24 36.61 16.64 -4.13
CA THR A 24 38.01 16.89 -3.74
C THR A 24 38.99 15.97 -4.47
N LEU A 25 38.57 14.75 -4.81
CA LEU A 25 39.34 13.76 -5.59
C LEU A 25 39.20 13.93 -7.12
N SER A 26 38.49 14.95 -7.58
CA SER A 26 38.23 15.24 -8.99
C SER A 26 39.12 16.38 -9.46
N THR A 27 39.79 16.21 -10.60
CA THR A 27 40.54 17.28 -11.26
C THR A 27 39.93 17.52 -12.63
N LYS A 28 39.44 18.76 -12.88
CA LYS A 28 38.74 19.14 -14.12
C LYS A 28 37.53 18.24 -14.45
N GLY A 29 36.79 17.80 -13.43
CA GLY A 29 35.60 16.95 -13.60
C GLY A 29 35.89 15.48 -13.88
N LYS A 30 37.16 15.06 -13.89
CA LYS A 30 37.58 13.67 -14.01
C LYS A 30 38.02 13.15 -12.65
N LEU A 31 37.44 12.01 -12.25
CA LEU A 31 37.83 11.31 -11.04
C LEU A 31 39.18 10.61 -11.22
N ALA A 32 40.04 10.71 -10.20
CA ALA A 32 41.25 9.91 -10.12
C ALA A 32 40.93 8.40 -10.15
N ARG A 33 41.83 7.60 -10.71
CA ARG A 33 41.67 6.14 -10.72
C ARG A 33 41.58 5.62 -9.28
N GLY A 34 40.55 4.85 -8.99
CA GLY A 34 40.33 4.30 -7.65
C GLY A 34 39.55 5.20 -6.69
N ALA A 35 39.30 6.48 -7.02
CA ALA A 35 38.57 7.41 -6.14
C ALA A 35 37.22 6.85 -5.67
N ILE A 36 36.47 6.19 -6.57
CA ILE A 36 35.20 5.54 -6.23
C ILE A 36 35.37 4.44 -5.17
N LEU A 37 36.44 3.65 -5.25
CA LEU A 37 36.70 2.56 -4.31
C LEU A 37 37.17 3.07 -2.95
N THR A 38 37.99 4.13 -2.95
CA THR A 38 38.43 4.83 -1.74
C THR A 38 37.24 5.42 -1.00
N THR A 39 36.41 6.23 -1.68
CA THR A 39 35.21 6.82 -1.08
C THR A 39 34.18 5.77 -0.66
N ALA A 40 34.07 4.66 -1.39
CA ALA A 40 33.21 3.53 -1.00
C ALA A 40 33.63 2.91 0.33
N SER A 41 34.93 2.73 0.53
CA SER A 41 35.49 2.17 1.76
C SER A 41 35.35 3.15 2.92
N GLU A 42 35.63 4.43 2.69
CA GLU A 42 35.54 5.51 3.69
C GLU A 42 34.11 5.73 4.21
N HIS A 43 33.10 5.61 3.35
CA HIS A 43 31.70 5.83 3.73
C HIS A 43 30.91 4.55 4.00
N GLU A 44 31.56 3.37 3.98
CA GLU A 44 30.93 2.05 4.15
C GLU A 44 29.75 1.79 3.18
N ILE A 45 29.89 2.27 1.94
CA ILE A 45 28.85 2.17 0.91
C ILE A 45 29.39 1.37 -0.27
N HIS A 46 28.60 0.44 -0.79
CA HIS A 46 29.01 -0.33 -1.97
C HIS A 46 29.39 0.58 -3.15
N ARG A 47 30.53 0.30 -3.80
CA ARG A 47 31.11 1.12 -4.90
C ARG A 47 30.13 1.48 -6.02
N THR A 48 29.16 0.61 -6.32
CA THR A 48 28.14 0.89 -7.35
C THR A 48 27.20 2.02 -6.95
N THR A 49 26.90 2.16 -5.66
CA THR A 49 26.07 3.24 -5.12
C THR A 49 26.82 4.57 -5.18
N VAL A 50 28.10 4.60 -4.81
CA VAL A 50 28.98 5.77 -4.97
C VAL A 50 29.05 6.20 -6.45
N SER A 51 29.22 5.25 -7.37
CA SER A 51 29.21 5.52 -8.81
C SER A 51 27.88 6.12 -9.31
N ARG A 52 26.74 5.59 -8.84
CA ARG A 52 25.42 6.13 -9.20
C ARG A 52 25.23 7.56 -8.68
N ILE A 53 25.62 7.83 -7.44
CA ILE A 53 25.56 9.17 -6.83
C ILE A 53 26.37 10.17 -7.67
N TRP A 54 27.60 9.81 -8.05
CA TRP A 54 28.45 10.69 -8.86
C TRP A 54 27.86 10.96 -10.26
N LYS A 55 27.37 9.91 -10.94
CA LYS A 55 26.76 10.06 -12.26
C LYS A 55 25.48 10.91 -12.22
N ALA A 56 24.66 10.76 -11.17
CA ALA A 56 23.47 11.59 -10.98
C ALA A 56 23.84 13.06 -10.74
N PHE A 57 24.85 13.32 -9.89
CA PHE A 57 25.40 14.66 -9.67
C PHE A 57 25.90 15.30 -10.99
N GLN A 58 26.64 14.55 -11.81
CA GLN A 58 27.12 15.05 -13.11
C GLN A 58 26.00 15.41 -14.09
N ARG A 59 24.82 14.78 -13.98
CA ARG A 59 23.63 15.10 -14.79
C ARG A 59 22.77 16.23 -14.20
N ASN A 60 23.22 16.84 -13.10
CA ASN A 60 22.45 17.81 -12.33
C ASN A 60 21.08 17.29 -11.89
N GLU A 61 20.93 15.96 -11.77
CA GLU A 61 19.80 15.34 -11.10
C GLU A 61 19.99 15.62 -9.61
N LEU A 62 19.50 16.77 -9.14
CA LEU A 62 19.46 17.11 -7.72
C LEU A 62 18.94 15.87 -6.97
N LEU A 63 19.68 15.44 -5.95
CA LEU A 63 19.51 14.13 -5.32
C LEU A 63 18.52 14.06 -4.13
N PRO A 64 17.41 14.82 -4.01
CA PRO A 64 16.35 14.44 -3.06
C PRO A 64 15.89 13.01 -3.36
N SER A 65 15.60 12.23 -2.34
CA SER A 65 14.91 10.95 -2.56
C SER A 65 13.57 11.25 -3.23
N LEU A 66 13.44 10.95 -4.52
CA LEU A 66 12.16 11.04 -5.25
C LEU A 66 11.10 10.09 -4.68
N LYS A 67 11.49 9.20 -3.76
CA LYS A 67 10.59 8.34 -2.97
C LYS A 67 9.96 9.03 -1.77
N ALA A 68 9.97 10.36 -1.69
CA ALA A 68 9.18 11.09 -0.71
C ALA A 68 7.65 10.99 -0.94
N GLY A 69 7.19 10.42 -2.05
CA GLY A 69 5.76 10.14 -2.18
C GLY A 69 5.36 9.64 -3.55
N HIS A 70 5.61 8.37 -3.85
CA HIS A 70 4.86 7.58 -4.83
C HIS A 70 5.08 6.06 -4.65
N ALA A 71 5.34 5.63 -3.40
CA ALA A 71 5.36 4.22 -3.07
C ALA A 71 3.96 3.83 -2.56
N GLY A 72 3.02 3.68 -3.49
CA GLY A 72 1.64 3.30 -3.21
C GLY A 72 0.73 3.51 -4.42
N ARG A 73 -0.40 2.80 -4.44
CA ARG A 73 -1.45 3.01 -5.46
C ARG A 73 -1.95 4.44 -5.33
N LEU A 74 -1.95 5.20 -6.43
CA LEU A 74 -2.52 6.54 -6.48
C LEU A 74 -3.96 6.52 -5.93
N PRO A 75 -4.38 7.49 -5.10
CA PRO A 75 -5.76 7.56 -4.60
C PRO A 75 -6.72 7.65 -5.80
N VAL A 76 -7.42 6.55 -6.07
CA VAL A 76 -8.41 6.48 -7.16
C VAL A 76 -9.59 7.42 -6.90
N TYR A 77 -9.83 7.75 -5.62
CA TYR A 77 -10.93 8.60 -5.19
C TYR A 77 -10.40 9.76 -4.36
N THR A 78 -10.56 10.99 -4.86
CA THR A 78 -10.27 12.21 -4.12
C THR A 78 -11.50 12.62 -3.29
N PRO A 79 -11.34 13.28 -2.12
CA PRO A 79 -12.48 13.68 -1.28
C PRO A 79 -13.52 14.51 -2.03
N HIS A 80 -13.08 15.38 -2.93
CA HIS A 80 -13.96 16.17 -3.79
C HIS A 80 -14.74 15.31 -4.79
N LEU A 81 -14.10 14.31 -5.43
CA LEU A 81 -14.77 13.38 -6.34
C LEU A 81 -15.79 12.51 -5.61
N VAL A 82 -15.49 12.07 -4.39
CA VAL A 82 -16.44 11.32 -3.55
C VAL A 82 -17.60 12.23 -3.14
N ALA A 83 -17.31 13.44 -2.66
CA ALA A 83 -18.34 14.39 -2.24
C ALA A 83 -19.27 14.79 -3.39
N SER A 84 -18.72 15.05 -4.59
CA SER A 84 -19.54 15.34 -5.77
C SER A 84 -20.37 14.14 -6.19
N THR A 85 -19.79 12.94 -6.23
CA THR A 85 -20.54 11.71 -6.59
C THR A 85 -21.66 11.41 -5.58
N VAL A 86 -21.38 11.55 -4.28
CA VAL A 86 -22.34 11.35 -3.18
C VAL A 86 -23.42 12.44 -3.20
N ARG A 87 -23.09 13.67 -3.59
CA ARG A 87 -24.07 14.76 -3.71
C ARG A 87 -24.97 14.61 -4.93
N GLU A 88 -24.40 14.24 -6.08
CA GLU A 88 -25.12 14.11 -7.36
C GLU A 88 -25.90 12.80 -7.50
N LEU A 89 -25.65 11.81 -6.63
CA LEU A 89 -26.42 10.56 -6.61
C LEU A 89 -27.87 10.81 -6.17
N PRO A 90 -28.87 10.62 -7.07
CA PRO A 90 -30.28 10.73 -6.71
C PRO A 90 -30.60 9.78 -5.57
N GLN A 91 -31.39 10.24 -4.58
CA GLN A 91 -31.81 9.44 -3.43
C GLN A 91 -32.41 8.08 -3.85
N LEU A 92 -33.01 8.02 -5.05
CA LEU A 92 -33.53 6.81 -5.68
C LEU A 92 -32.44 5.74 -5.90
N LEU A 93 -31.22 6.10 -6.31
CA LEU A 93 -30.10 5.16 -6.50
C LEU A 93 -29.49 4.70 -5.16
N ARG A 94 -29.68 5.46 -4.08
CA ARG A 94 -29.32 5.03 -2.72
C ARG A 94 -30.31 4.03 -2.14
N SER A 95 -31.60 4.17 -2.45
CA SER A 95 -32.66 3.23 -2.04
C SER A 95 -32.79 2.03 -2.96
N THR A 96 -32.26 2.09 -4.18
CA THR A 96 -32.19 0.96 -5.12
C THR A 96 -30.91 0.16 -4.88
N ILE A 97 -30.69 -0.30 -3.64
CA ILE A 97 -29.89 -1.51 -3.48
C ILE A 97 -30.73 -2.60 -4.16
N CYS A 98 -30.38 -2.92 -5.41
CA CYS A 98 -31.05 -3.97 -6.18
C CYS A 98 -31.22 -5.20 -5.26
N GLY A 99 -32.38 -5.86 -5.27
CA GLY A 99 -32.64 -7.01 -4.36
C GLY A 99 -31.50 -8.02 -4.38
N GLU A 100 -30.84 -8.12 -5.53
CA GLU A 100 -29.60 -8.84 -5.72
C GLU A 100 -28.43 -8.52 -4.77
N ALA A 101 -28.19 -7.25 -4.48
CA ALA A 101 -27.16 -6.80 -3.56
C ALA A 101 -27.64 -6.95 -2.10
N LEU A 102 -28.93 -6.76 -1.83
CA LEU A 102 -29.52 -7.01 -0.52
C LEU A 102 -29.37 -8.48 -0.12
N ASP A 103 -29.64 -9.43 -1.01
CA ASP A 103 -29.46 -10.86 -0.75
C ASP A 103 -28.03 -11.19 -0.33
N LYS A 104 -27.03 -10.57 -0.99
CA LYS A 104 -25.62 -10.80 -0.68
C LYS A 104 -25.24 -10.22 0.68
N VAL A 105 -25.73 -9.04 1.00
CA VAL A 105 -25.48 -8.38 2.30
C VAL A 105 -26.14 -9.19 3.40
N PHE A 106 -27.39 -9.62 3.21
CA PHE A 106 -28.15 -10.40 4.18
C PHE A 106 -27.50 -11.75 4.46
N LEU A 107 -27.08 -12.50 3.43
CA LEU A 107 -26.35 -13.77 3.63
C LEU A 107 -25.01 -13.59 4.36
N THR A 108 -24.35 -12.45 4.15
CA THR A 108 -23.11 -12.13 4.86
C THR A 108 -23.40 -11.82 6.33
N LEU A 109 -24.46 -11.06 6.60
CA LEU A 109 -24.91 -10.77 7.96
C LEU A 109 -25.29 -12.04 8.72
N GLN A 110 -26.06 -12.93 8.10
CA GLN A 110 -26.43 -14.22 8.69
C GLN A 110 -25.22 -15.10 9.02
N ALA A 111 -24.22 -15.16 8.12
CA ALA A 111 -23.00 -15.93 8.36
C ALA A 111 -22.18 -15.35 9.51
N VAL A 112 -22.10 -14.01 9.63
CA VAL A 112 -21.45 -13.35 10.76
C VAL A 112 -22.21 -13.62 12.06
N MET A 113 -23.54 -13.49 12.07
CA MET A 113 -24.34 -13.71 13.28
C MET A 113 -24.23 -15.14 13.79
N ARG A 114 -24.22 -16.13 12.91
CA ARG A 114 -23.89 -17.52 13.31
C ARG A 114 -22.53 -17.61 13.96
N LEU A 115 -21.52 -17.02 13.34
CA LEU A 115 -20.15 -17.14 13.82
C LEU A 115 -19.99 -16.44 15.18
N VAL A 116 -20.73 -15.36 15.44
CA VAL A 116 -20.85 -14.75 16.77
C VAL A 116 -21.46 -15.73 17.77
N LEU A 117 -22.54 -16.44 17.42
CA LEU A 117 -23.15 -17.45 18.28
C LEU A 117 -22.20 -18.63 18.56
N GLU A 118 -21.51 -19.14 17.54
CA GLU A 118 -20.52 -20.22 17.65
C GLU A 118 -19.31 -19.83 18.53
N ASN A 119 -19.00 -18.54 18.63
CA ASN A 119 -17.89 -18.01 19.42
C ASN A 119 -18.35 -17.31 20.72
N ASN A 120 -19.54 -17.64 21.24
CA ASN A 120 -20.09 -17.12 22.50
C ASN A 120 -20.08 -15.58 22.59
N GLY A 121 -20.39 -14.88 21.50
CA GLY A 121 -20.38 -13.42 21.45
C GLY A 121 -19.00 -12.79 21.19
N GLY A 122 -17.93 -13.58 21.11
CA GLY A 122 -16.59 -13.11 20.79
C GLY A 122 -16.44 -12.66 19.34
N THR A 123 -15.48 -11.78 19.06
CA THR A 123 -15.25 -11.19 17.71
C THR A 123 -14.06 -11.81 16.97
N HIS A 124 -13.33 -12.72 17.60
CA HIS A 124 -12.12 -13.32 17.02
C HIS A 124 -12.45 -14.53 16.15
N PHE A 125 -13.00 -14.26 14.97
CA PHE A 125 -13.34 -15.28 14.01
C PHE A 125 -13.07 -14.84 12.57
N ARG A 126 -12.82 -15.79 11.67
CA ARG A 126 -12.63 -15.53 10.24
C ARG A 126 -13.89 -15.90 9.50
N LEU A 127 -14.49 -14.93 8.81
CA LEU A 127 -15.64 -15.18 7.96
C LEU A 127 -15.20 -15.96 6.70
N PRO A 128 -15.72 -17.17 6.46
CA PRO A 128 -15.40 -17.92 5.24
C PRO A 128 -16.00 -17.23 3.99
N HIS A 129 -15.31 -17.39 2.86
CA HIS A 129 -15.76 -16.81 1.60
C HIS A 129 -16.96 -17.58 1.04
N LEU A 130 -18.16 -17.02 1.20
CA LEU A 130 -19.45 -17.64 0.82
C LEU A 130 -19.67 -17.85 -0.69
N ARG A 131 -18.75 -17.38 -1.56
CA ARG A 131 -18.82 -17.51 -3.03
C ARG A 131 -20.18 -17.12 -3.62
N LYS A 132 -20.84 -16.11 -3.03
CA LYS A 132 -22.21 -15.68 -3.31
C LYS A 132 -22.47 -15.45 -4.81
N ASP A 133 -21.55 -14.79 -5.50
CA ASP A 133 -21.67 -14.53 -6.94
C ASP A 133 -21.54 -15.80 -7.79
N ALA A 134 -20.66 -16.72 -7.41
CA ALA A 134 -20.49 -17.99 -8.12
C ALA A 134 -21.72 -18.89 -7.95
N LEU A 135 -22.27 -18.95 -6.73
CA LEU A 135 -23.49 -19.72 -6.44
C LEU A 135 -24.72 -19.13 -7.13
N ARG A 136 -24.83 -17.80 -7.20
CA ARG A 136 -25.91 -17.14 -7.96
C ARG A 136 -25.81 -17.46 -9.45
N ARG A 137 -24.61 -17.36 -10.05
CA ARG A 137 -24.40 -17.72 -11.47
C ARG A 137 -24.78 -19.18 -11.75
N ALA A 138 -24.54 -20.07 -10.79
CA ALA A 138 -24.93 -21.47 -10.85
C ALA A 138 -26.41 -21.75 -10.46
N LYS A 139 -27.21 -20.71 -10.18
CA LYS A 139 -28.59 -20.82 -9.67
C LYS A 139 -28.74 -21.68 -8.40
N ALA A 140 -27.68 -21.77 -7.59
CA ALA A 140 -27.61 -22.57 -6.38
C ALA A 140 -27.42 -21.69 -5.12
N LEU A 141 -27.73 -20.40 -5.20
CA LEU A 141 -27.61 -19.50 -4.05
C LEU A 141 -28.68 -19.86 -3.02
N MET A 142 -28.23 -20.23 -1.82
CA MET A 142 -29.13 -20.55 -0.72
C MET A 142 -29.82 -19.27 -0.23
N PRO A 143 -31.12 -19.29 0.09
CA PRO A 143 -31.83 -18.11 0.57
C PRO A 143 -31.41 -17.72 1.99
N ASN A 144 -30.99 -18.69 2.81
CA ASN A 144 -30.51 -18.50 4.17
C ASN A 144 -29.35 -19.44 4.50
N VAL A 145 -28.49 -19.03 5.43
CA VAL A 145 -27.42 -19.91 5.96
C VAL A 145 -28.03 -20.84 7.04
N SER A 146 -27.87 -22.16 6.94
CA SER A 146 -28.50 -23.17 7.83
C SER A 146 -27.92 -23.22 9.26
N CYS A 147 -28.57 -22.62 10.27
CA CYS A 147 -28.05 -22.55 11.65
C CYS A 147 -28.56 -23.73 12.49
N SER A 148 -27.69 -24.34 13.32
CA SER A 148 -28.12 -25.45 14.20
C SER A 148 -29.00 -24.92 15.32
N ALA A 149 -30.13 -25.58 15.58
CA ALA A 149 -31.07 -25.19 16.65
C ALA A 149 -30.42 -25.22 18.05
N SER A 150 -29.39 -26.05 18.24
CA SER A 150 -28.62 -26.14 19.49
C SER A 150 -27.84 -24.87 19.84
N LEU A 151 -27.65 -23.94 18.89
CA LEU A 151 -26.96 -22.66 19.10
C LEU A 151 -27.92 -21.51 19.43
N LEU A 152 -29.24 -21.73 19.36
CA LEU A 152 -30.25 -20.67 19.47
C LEU A 152 -30.90 -20.58 20.87
N GLY A 153 -30.65 -21.55 21.75
CA GLY A 153 -31.22 -21.59 23.10
C GLY A 153 -32.63 -22.16 23.12
#